data_AF-A0A6L2L4S6-F1
#
_entry.id   AF-A0A6L2L4S6-F1
#
_cell.length_a   1.000
_cell.length_b   1.000
_cell.length_c   1.000
_cell.angle_alpha   90.00
_cell.angle_beta   90.00
_cell.angle_gamma   90.00
#
_symmetry.space_group_name_H-M   'P 1'
#
loop_
_entity.id
_entity.type
_entity.pdbx_description
1 polymer ?
#
loop_
_entity_poly.entity_id
_entity_poly.type
_entity_poly.pdbx_seq_one_letter_code
_entity_poly.pdbx_strand_id
1 'polypeptide(L)'
;MESVFNISNCTAACQVKYAVCTLQGVALTWWNSHVKTVTLEVAQALPWKTLKKMMTNKYCPRGEIKKLETEMWELKTKGTGVIGYSRHFQELALMCDRTFPEESDRVEKYIGGVPDTIHDSMKATNPKTMQEAIEFSTELMNKRIRDAVEKKQKFKSTSGNNQNQP
;
A
#
# COMPACT_ATOMS: atom_id res chain seq x y z
N MET A 1 10.18 12.11 -7.37
CA MET A 1 10.84 12.64 -8.58
C MET A 1 9.88 12.80 -9.75
N GLU A 2 9.07 11.80 -10.07
CA GLU A 2 8.15 11.89 -11.23
C GLU A 2 7.11 13.01 -11.11
N SER A 3 6.57 13.24 -9.91
CA SER A 3 5.74 14.41 -9.62
C SER A 3 6.45 15.73 -9.90
N VAL A 4 7.73 15.84 -9.51
CA VAL A 4 8.56 17.03 -9.76
C VAL A 4 8.77 17.23 -11.26
N PHE A 5 9.00 16.17 -12.02
CA PHE A 5 9.10 16.27 -13.48
C PHE A 5 7.80 16.76 -14.11
N ASN A 6 6.66 16.26 -13.64
CA ASN A 6 5.35 16.67 -14.14
C ASN A 6 5.05 18.13 -13.83
N ILE A 7 5.27 18.56 -12.58
CA ILE A 7 4.99 19.94 -12.14
C ILE A 7 5.92 20.94 -12.82
N SER A 8 7.17 20.57 -13.09
CA SER A 8 8.16 21.45 -13.73
C SER A 8 8.16 21.41 -15.25
N ASN A 9 7.27 20.61 -15.88
CA ASN A 9 7.29 20.34 -17.32
C ASN A 9 8.68 19.88 -17.81
N CYS A 10 9.34 19.02 -17.03
CA CYS A 10 10.69 18.56 -17.31
C CYS A 10 10.71 17.69 -18.58
N THR A 11 11.51 18.10 -19.56
CA THR A 11 11.68 17.33 -20.80
C THR A 11 12.38 16.00 -20.54
N ALA A 12 12.10 14.98 -21.35
CA ALA A 12 12.73 13.66 -21.21
C ALA A 12 14.27 13.72 -21.20
N ALA A 13 14.85 14.63 -21.99
CA ALA A 13 16.30 14.84 -22.06
C ALA A 13 16.91 15.43 -20.78
N CYS A 14 16.11 16.08 -19.93
CA CYS A 14 16.56 16.68 -18.67
C CYS A 14 16.33 15.76 -17.46
N GLN A 15 15.42 14.79 -17.54
CA GLN A 15 15.01 13.97 -16.40
C GLN A 15 16.17 13.30 -15.66
N VAL A 16 17.10 12.65 -16.38
CA VAL A 16 18.25 11.99 -15.75
C VAL A 16 19.15 13.01 -15.05
N LYS A 17 19.44 14.15 -15.69
CA LYS A 17 20.28 15.21 -15.10
C LYS A 17 19.70 15.73 -13.79
N TYR A 18 18.38 15.97 -13.76
CA TYR A 18 17.67 16.40 -12.57
C TYR A 18 17.59 15.32 -11.49
N ALA A 19 17.40 14.05 -11.86
CA ALA A 19 17.37 12.98 -10.86
C ALA A 19 18.73 12.82 -10.19
N VAL A 20 19.81 12.77 -10.97
CA VAL A 20 21.14 12.42 -10.45
C VAL A 20 21.75 13.51 -9.58
N CYS A 21 21.34 14.77 -9.75
CA CYS A 21 21.78 15.87 -8.88
C CYS A 21 21.17 15.79 -7.47
N THR A 22 20.11 15.01 -7.28
CA THR A 22 19.50 14.76 -5.96
C THR A 22 20.14 13.59 -5.22
N LEU A 23 21.00 12.81 -5.87
CA LEU A 23 21.63 11.65 -5.26
C LEU A 23 22.63 12.10 -4.19
N GLN A 24 22.63 11.39 -3.07
CA GLN A 24 23.50 11.64 -1.93
C GLN A 24 24.12 10.33 -1.43
N GLY A 25 25.21 10.44 -0.67
CA GLY A 25 25.87 9.30 -0.03
C GLY A 25 26.22 8.16 -1.00
N VAL A 26 25.89 6.93 -0.61
CA VAL A 26 26.19 5.70 -1.39
C VAL A 26 25.59 5.74 -2.80
N ALA A 27 24.42 6.38 -2.97
CA ALA A 27 23.77 6.48 -4.26
C ALA A 27 24.54 7.38 -5.22
N LEU A 28 25.09 8.49 -4.73
CA LEU A 28 25.95 9.38 -5.51
C LEU A 28 27.26 8.70 -5.88
N THR A 29 27.91 8.01 -4.93
CA THR A 29 29.14 7.24 -5.20
C THR A 29 28.94 6.20 -6.30
N TRP A 30 27.81 5.49 -6.26
CA TRP A 30 27.45 4.55 -7.31
C TRP A 30 27.27 5.22 -8.68
N TRP A 31 26.52 6.31 -8.75
CA TRP A 31 26.30 7.04 -10.00
C TRP A 31 27.61 7.55 -10.60
N ASN A 32 28.49 8.10 -9.77
CA ASN A 32 29.82 8.56 -10.19
C ASN A 32 30.69 7.41 -10.74
N SER A 33 30.59 6.21 -10.16
CA SER A 33 31.25 5.02 -10.69
C SER A 33 30.70 4.64 -12.07
N HIS A 34 29.37 4.67 -12.25
CA HIS A 34 28.75 4.41 -13.56
C HIS A 34 29.21 5.42 -14.62
N VAL A 35 29.23 6.72 -14.29
CA VAL A 35 29.72 7.79 -15.18
C VAL A 35 31.18 7.56 -15.60
N LYS A 36 32.05 7.09 -14.69
CA LYS A 36 33.44 6.74 -15.04
C LYS A 36 33.52 5.60 -16.06
N THR A 37 32.60 4.65 -16.01
CA THR A 37 32.57 3.50 -16.93
C THR A 37 32.06 3.85 -18.33
N VAL A 38 31.05 4.71 -18.44
CA VAL A 38 30.37 4.97 -19.73
C VAL A 38 30.55 6.38 -20.29
N THR A 39 31.24 7.27 -19.56
CA THR A 39 31.33 8.74 -19.77
C THR A 39 30.07 9.52 -19.36
N LEU A 40 30.25 10.83 -19.14
CA LEU A 40 29.18 11.72 -18.68
C LEU A 40 28.10 11.90 -19.75
N GLU A 41 28.50 12.03 -21.01
CA GLU A 41 27.61 12.25 -22.15
C GLU A 41 26.66 11.06 -22.31
N VAL A 42 27.19 9.83 -22.28
CA VAL A 42 26.40 8.61 -22.40
C VAL A 42 25.52 8.40 -21.16
N ALA A 43 26.06 8.61 -19.96
CA ALA A 43 25.31 8.45 -18.72
C ALA A 43 24.11 9.42 -18.63
N GLN A 44 24.30 10.68 -19.03
CA GLN A 44 23.22 11.68 -19.02
C GLN A 44 22.21 11.51 -20.16
N ALA A 45 22.60 10.87 -21.26
CA ALA A 45 21.70 10.55 -22.38
C ALA A 45 20.80 9.33 -22.12
N LEU A 46 20.97 8.64 -20.98
CA LEU A 46 20.12 7.51 -20.62
C LEU A 46 18.63 7.92 -20.57
N PRO A 47 17.72 7.13 -21.12
CA PRO A 47 16.30 7.31 -20.88
C PRO A 47 16.00 7.19 -19.38
N TRP A 48 15.10 8.02 -18.85
CA TRP A 48 14.66 7.95 -17.45
C TRP A 48 14.21 6.55 -17.02
N LYS A 49 13.49 5.83 -17.90
CA LYS A 49 13.07 4.44 -17.68
C LYS A 49 14.25 3.50 -17.41
N THR A 50 15.37 3.72 -18.09
CA THR A 50 16.60 2.93 -17.92
C THR A 50 17.25 3.24 -16.58
N LEU A 51 17.37 4.53 -16.21
CA LEU A 51 17.91 4.92 -14.90
C LEU A 51 17.06 4.34 -13.76
N LYS A 52 15.73 4.43 -13.83
CA LYS A 52 14.83 3.80 -12.85
C LYS A 52 15.12 2.32 -12.69
N LYS A 53 15.21 1.58 -13.81
CA LYS A 53 15.52 0.14 -13.79
C LYS A 53 16.87 -0.15 -13.13
N MET A 54 17.90 0.65 -13.43
CA MET A 54 19.22 0.50 -12.81
C MET A 54 19.18 0.73 -11.30
N MET A 55 18.48 1.79 -10.86
CA MET A 55 18.31 2.08 -9.44
C MET A 55 17.53 0.99 -8.72
N THR A 56 16.40 0.56 -9.27
CA THR A 56 15.60 -0.55 -8.71
C THR A 56 16.43 -1.82 -8.61
N ASN A 57 17.18 -2.20 -9.64
CA ASN A 57 18.02 -3.39 -9.60
C ASN A 57 19.10 -3.34 -8.50
N LYS A 58 19.63 -2.14 -8.21
CA LYS A 58 20.69 -1.97 -7.22
C LYS A 58 20.17 -1.86 -5.79
N TYR A 59 19.07 -1.15 -5.58
CA TYR A 59 18.59 -0.76 -4.25
C TYR A 59 17.28 -1.45 -3.83
N CYS A 60 16.57 -2.10 -4.75
CA CYS A 60 15.40 -2.93 -4.48
C CYS A 60 15.73 -4.39 -4.83
N PRO A 61 16.60 -5.06 -4.05
CA PRO A 61 17.02 -6.42 -4.34
C PRO A 61 15.79 -7.35 -4.40
N ARG A 62 15.81 -8.28 -5.36
CA ARG A 62 14.70 -9.21 -5.60
C ARG A 62 14.33 -10.03 -4.36
N GLY A 63 15.29 -10.32 -3.48
CA GLY A 63 15.03 -11.00 -2.22
C GLY A 63 14.12 -10.21 -1.27
N GLU A 64 14.31 -8.89 -1.17
CA GLU A 64 13.46 -8.03 -0.34
C GLU A 64 12.08 -7.84 -0.97
N ILE A 65 12.01 -7.68 -2.29
CA ILE A 65 10.72 -7.65 -3.01
C ILE A 65 9.94 -8.95 -2.75
N LYS A 66 10.60 -10.11 -2.85
CA LYS A 66 9.97 -11.40 -2.54
C LYS A 66 9.44 -11.47 -1.11
N LYS A 67 10.15 -10.91 -0.12
CA LYS A 67 9.65 -10.86 1.26
C LYS A 67 8.36 -10.03 1.35
N LEU A 68 8.33 -8.87 0.69
CA LEU A 68 7.14 -8.02 0.65
C LEU A 68 5.99 -8.70 -0.10
N GLU A 69 6.27 -9.43 -1.18
CA GLU A 69 5.28 -10.24 -1.90
C GLU A 69 4.71 -11.33 -0.98
N THR A 70 5.56 -12.08 -0.27
CA THR A 70 5.12 -13.07 0.72
C THR A 70 4.26 -12.43 1.81
N GLU A 71 4.71 -11.31 2.37
CA GLU A 71 3.95 -10.58 3.39
C GLU A 71 2.59 -10.12 2.86
N MET A 72 2.53 -9.60 1.63
CA MET A 72 1.28 -9.23 0.96
C MET A 72 0.31 -10.42 0.89
N TRP A 73 0.81 -11.59 0.47
CA TRP A 73 -0.03 -12.79 0.34
C TRP A 73 -0.53 -13.31 1.69
N GLU A 74 0.30 -13.24 2.72
CA GLU A 74 -0.04 -13.65 4.09
C GLU A 74 -0.83 -12.57 4.86
N LEU A 75 -0.92 -11.35 4.31
CA LEU A 75 -1.54 -10.23 4.99
C LEU A 75 -3.02 -10.50 5.30
N LYS A 76 -3.33 -10.48 6.59
CA LYS A 76 -4.68 -10.54 7.15
C LYS A 76 -4.85 -9.49 8.23
N THR A 77 -6.08 -9.06 8.41
CA THR A 77 -6.47 -8.20 9.54
C THR A 77 -6.11 -8.85 10.88
N LYS A 78 -5.37 -8.13 11.72
CA LYS A 78 -5.09 -8.52 13.11
C LYS A 78 -5.97 -7.68 14.04
N GLY A 79 -6.76 -8.34 14.89
CA GLY A 79 -7.67 -7.66 15.81
C GLY A 79 -8.78 -6.87 15.08
N THR A 80 -9.10 -5.68 15.57
CA THR A 80 -10.21 -4.85 15.04
C THR A 80 -9.77 -3.77 14.04
N GLY A 81 -8.47 -3.68 13.72
CA GLY A 81 -7.91 -2.56 12.96
C GLY A 81 -8.01 -2.72 11.45
N VAL A 82 -9.22 -2.63 10.86
CA VAL A 82 -9.38 -2.54 9.39
C VAL A 82 -8.58 -1.37 8.83
N ILE A 83 -8.59 -0.20 9.50
CA ILE A 83 -7.81 0.98 9.08
C ILE A 83 -6.30 0.68 8.99
N GLY A 84 -5.75 -0.03 9.99
CA GLY A 84 -4.33 -0.40 10.00
C GLY A 84 -4.00 -1.40 8.89
N TYR A 85 -4.88 -2.37 8.67
CA TYR A 85 -4.79 -3.31 7.56
C TYR A 85 -4.85 -2.60 6.20
N SER A 86 -5.80 -1.69 5.98
CA SER A 86 -5.95 -0.96 4.71
C SER A 86 -4.69 -0.16 4.37
N ARG A 87 -4.13 0.54 5.36
CA ARG A 87 -2.88 1.27 5.19
C ARG A 87 -1.75 0.35 4.78
N HIS A 88 -1.53 -0.72 5.54
CA HIS A 88 -0.42 -1.66 5.29
C HIS A 88 -0.58 -2.37 3.96
N PHE A 89 -1.80 -2.74 3.59
CA PHE A 89 -2.13 -3.30 2.30
C PHE A 89 -1.78 -2.34 1.16
N GLN A 90 -2.14 -1.06 1.27
CA GLN A 90 -1.83 -0.06 0.24
C GLN A 90 -0.32 0.16 0.10
N GLU A 91 0.42 0.20 1.21
CA GLU A 91 1.89 0.32 1.23
C GLU A 91 2.56 -0.89 0.57
N LEU A 92 2.18 -2.11 0.93
CA LEU A 92 2.73 -3.33 0.32
C LEU A 92 2.37 -3.43 -1.16
N ALA A 93 1.15 -3.07 -1.55
CA ALA A 93 0.71 -3.14 -2.94
C ALA A 93 1.46 -2.14 -3.83
N LEU A 94 1.82 -0.98 -3.29
CA LEU A 94 2.67 0.00 -3.99
C LEU A 94 4.08 -0.56 -4.23
N MET A 95 4.65 -1.24 -3.23
CA MET A 95 5.98 -1.83 -3.35
C MET A 95 6.01 -3.07 -4.26
N CYS A 96 4.88 -3.77 -4.35
CA CYS A 96 4.73 -4.99 -5.14
C CYS A 96 3.83 -4.75 -6.35
N ASP A 97 4.05 -3.64 -7.07
CA ASP A 97 3.23 -3.17 -8.20
C ASP A 97 2.98 -4.24 -9.30
N ARG A 98 3.89 -5.21 -9.43
CA ARG A 98 3.76 -6.33 -10.40
C ARG A 98 2.86 -7.47 -9.92
N THR A 99 2.39 -7.44 -8.68
CA THR A 99 1.63 -8.53 -8.05
C THR A 99 0.18 -8.54 -8.48
N PHE A 100 -0.36 -7.39 -8.88
CA PHE A 100 -1.76 -7.23 -9.27
C PHE A 100 -1.82 -6.63 -10.68
N PRO A 101 -1.96 -7.47 -11.72
CA PRO A 101 -2.14 -7.00 -13.09
C PRO A 101 -3.35 -6.09 -13.26
N GLU A 102 -4.44 -6.37 -12.55
CA GLU A 102 -5.69 -5.61 -12.60
C GLU A 102 -6.11 -5.08 -11.21
N GLU A 103 -6.95 -4.04 -11.20
CA GLU A 103 -7.49 -3.50 -9.94
C GLU A 103 -8.42 -4.51 -9.25
N SER A 104 -9.16 -5.32 -10.02
CA SER A 104 -9.98 -6.43 -9.55
C SER A 104 -9.17 -7.42 -8.70
N ASP A 105 -8.00 -7.86 -9.17
CA ASP A 105 -7.11 -8.78 -8.44
C ASP A 105 -6.72 -8.21 -7.07
N ARG A 106 -6.45 -6.90 -7.05
CA ARG A 106 -6.08 -6.17 -5.83
C ARG A 106 -7.24 -6.09 -4.85
N VAL A 107 -8.44 -5.81 -5.34
CA VAL A 107 -9.67 -5.76 -4.53
C VAL A 107 -10.01 -7.15 -3.98
N GLU A 108 -9.94 -8.19 -4.79
CA GLU A 108 -10.18 -9.57 -4.36
C GLU A 108 -9.20 -9.99 -3.25
N LYS A 109 -7.91 -9.67 -3.42
CA LYS A 109 -6.90 -9.94 -2.40
C LYS A 109 -7.15 -9.14 -1.13
N TYR A 110 -7.63 -7.90 -1.25
CA TYR A 110 -8.01 -7.08 -0.10
C TYR A 110 -9.18 -7.71 0.67
N ILE A 111 -10.23 -8.16 -0.04
CA ILE A 111 -11.38 -8.85 0.56
C ILE A 111 -10.95 -10.15 1.25
N GLY A 112 -10.03 -10.90 0.65
CA GLY A 112 -9.52 -12.15 1.23
C GLY A 112 -8.77 -12.00 2.56
N GLY A 113 -8.32 -10.78 2.91
CA GLY A 113 -7.63 -10.49 4.17
C GLY A 113 -8.49 -9.80 5.24
N VAL A 114 -9.73 -9.41 4.94
CA VAL A 114 -10.65 -8.84 5.94
C VAL A 114 -11.17 -9.91 6.91
N PRO A 115 -11.67 -9.56 8.11
CA PRO A 115 -12.17 -10.54 9.06
C PRO A 115 -13.45 -11.20 8.52
N ASP A 116 -13.62 -12.51 8.77
CA ASP A 116 -14.80 -13.31 8.36
C ASP A 116 -16.12 -12.61 8.66
N THR A 117 -16.14 -11.87 9.76
CA THR A 117 -17.32 -11.16 10.26
C THR A 117 -17.85 -10.04 9.36
N ILE A 118 -17.04 -9.55 8.41
CA ILE A 118 -17.45 -8.59 7.38
C ILE A 118 -17.20 -9.12 5.97
N HIS A 119 -16.51 -10.25 5.83
CA HIS A 119 -16.09 -10.83 4.55
C HIS A 119 -17.27 -11.14 3.62
N ASP A 120 -18.34 -11.75 4.14
CA ASP A 120 -19.50 -12.11 3.31
C ASP A 120 -20.24 -10.89 2.80
N SER A 121 -20.34 -9.84 3.63
CA SER A 121 -20.90 -8.54 3.21
C SER A 121 -20.04 -7.87 2.15
N MET A 122 -18.71 -7.91 2.29
CA MET A 122 -17.77 -7.39 1.29
C MET A 122 -17.92 -8.10 -0.05
N LYS A 123 -18.02 -9.44 -0.05
CA LYS A 123 -18.24 -10.25 -1.26
C LYS A 123 -19.58 -9.93 -1.93
N ALA A 124 -20.64 -9.74 -1.16
CA ALA A 124 -21.96 -9.41 -1.70
C ALA A 124 -21.99 -8.02 -2.37
N THR A 125 -21.33 -7.02 -1.77
CA THR A 125 -21.24 -5.66 -2.34
C THR A 125 -20.40 -5.61 -3.62
N ASN A 126 -19.41 -6.51 -3.76
CA ASN A 126 -18.57 -6.63 -4.95
C ASN A 126 -17.94 -5.27 -5.37
N PRO A 127 -17.16 -4.63 -4.48
CA PRO A 127 -16.52 -3.34 -4.76
C PRO A 127 -15.64 -3.44 -6.01
N LYS A 128 -15.63 -2.39 -6.82
CA LYS A 128 -14.89 -2.31 -8.08
C LYS A 128 -13.54 -1.65 -7.93
N THR A 129 -13.42 -0.76 -6.95
CA THR A 129 -12.19 -0.03 -6.68
C THR A 129 -11.65 -0.33 -5.30
N MET A 130 -10.35 -0.11 -5.13
CA MET A 130 -9.73 -0.21 -3.80
C MET A 130 -10.33 0.79 -2.81
N GLN A 131 -10.72 1.97 -3.28
CA GLN A 131 -11.32 3.00 -2.44
C GLN A 131 -12.68 2.52 -1.88
N GLU A 132 -13.54 1.99 -2.75
CA GLU A 132 -14.83 1.41 -2.34
C GLU A 132 -14.64 0.29 -1.32
N ALA A 133 -13.67 -0.60 -1.54
CA ALA A 133 -13.40 -1.70 -0.62
C ALA A 133 -12.95 -1.19 0.77
N ILE A 134 -12.12 -0.16 0.82
CA ILE A 134 -11.62 0.43 2.08
C ILE A 134 -12.74 1.19 2.81
N GLU A 135 -13.52 1.99 2.11
CA GLU A 135 -14.65 2.72 2.68
C GLU A 135 -15.69 1.77 3.26
N PHE A 136 -16.11 0.77 2.47
CA PHE A 136 -17.13 -0.18 2.88
C PHE A 136 -16.68 -1.05 4.06
N SER A 137 -15.43 -1.56 4.04
CA SER A 137 -14.89 -2.32 5.17
C SER A 137 -14.80 -1.50 6.47
N THR A 138 -14.47 -0.21 6.36
CA THR A 138 -14.43 0.73 7.49
C THR A 138 -15.83 0.99 8.03
N GLU A 139 -16.82 1.19 7.16
CA GLU A 139 -18.22 1.39 7.55
C GLU A 139 -18.77 0.18 8.30
N LEU A 140 -18.55 -1.04 7.78
CA LEU A 140 -19.00 -2.27 8.42
C LEU A 140 -18.41 -2.46 9.81
N MET A 141 -17.13 -2.17 10.00
CA MET A 141 -16.50 -2.24 11.33
C MET A 141 -17.06 -1.19 12.28
N ASN A 142 -17.25 0.04 11.81
CA ASN A 142 -17.84 1.11 12.62
C ASN A 142 -19.27 0.76 13.05
N LYS A 143 -20.09 0.22 12.14
CA LYS A 143 -21.44 -0.27 12.45
C LYS A 143 -21.40 -1.33 13.55
N ARG A 144 -20.49 -2.30 13.43
CA ARG A 144 -20.38 -3.37 14.42
C ARG A 144 -19.92 -2.88 15.79
N ILE A 145 -19.02 -1.91 15.85
CA ILE A 145 -18.60 -1.27 17.10
C ILE A 145 -19.82 -0.61 17.76
N ARG A 146 -20.64 0.12 17.00
CA ARG A 146 -21.89 0.72 17.51
C ARG A 146 -22.84 -0.35 18.05
N ASP A 147 -23.13 -1.40 17.28
CA ASP A 147 -24.02 -2.48 17.69
C ASP A 147 -23.55 -3.20 18.96
N ALA A 148 -22.22 -3.38 19.12
CA ALA A 148 -21.64 -3.99 20.31
C ALA A 148 -21.77 -3.10 21.55
N VAL A 149 -21.61 -1.79 21.39
CA VAL A 149 -21.80 -0.80 22.47
C VAL A 149 -23.26 -0.77 22.92
N GLU A 150 -24.20 -0.73 21.97
CA GLU A 150 -25.64 -0.73 22.26
C GLU A 150 -26.09 -2.01 22.98
N LYS A 151 -25.62 -3.18 22.53
CA LYS A 151 -25.90 -4.45 23.21
C LYS A 151 -25.39 -4.44 24.65
N LYS A 152 -24.17 -3.97 24.89
CA LYS A 152 -23.59 -3.87 26.25
C LYS A 152 -24.40 -2.95 27.16
N GLN A 153 -24.93 -1.84 26.64
CA GLN A 153 -25.80 -0.94 27.41
C GLN A 153 -27.12 -1.62 27.80
N LYS A 154 -27.79 -2.29 26.84
CA LYS A 154 -29.04 -3.02 27.11
C LYS A 154 -28.86 -4.12 28.16
N PHE A 155 -27.78 -4.91 28.06
CA PHE A 155 -27.48 -5.95 29.05
C PHE A 155 -27.26 -5.39 30.47
N LYS A 156 -26.58 -4.24 30.61
CA LYS A 156 -26.43 -3.58 31.92
C LYS A 156 -27.77 -3.10 32.49
N SER A 157 -28.62 -2.50 31.66
CA SER A 157 -29.94 -2.01 32.10
C SER A 157 -30.86 -3.14 32.55
N THR A 158 -30.81 -4.31 31.91
CA THR A 158 -31.62 -5.48 32.31
C THR A 158 -31.08 -6.17 33.56
N SER A 159 -29.76 -6.24 33.74
CA SER A 159 -29.15 -6.88 34.92
C SER A 159 -29.29 -6.06 36.21
N GLY A 160 -29.39 -4.73 36.12
CA GLY A 160 -29.58 -3.86 37.30
C GLY A 160 -31.01 -3.88 37.86
N ASN A 161 -32.01 -4.20 37.04
CA ASN A 161 -33.42 -4.21 37.48
C ASN A 161 -33.82 -5.47 38.27
N ASN A 162 -33.06 -6.57 38.18
CA ASN A 162 -33.41 -7.83 38.84
C ASN A 162 -32.85 -7.97 40.28
N GLN A 163 -32.12 -6.98 40.80
CA GLN A 163 -31.64 -6.99 42.20
C GLN A 163 -32.56 -6.23 43.18
N ASN A 164 -33.66 -5.67 42.69
CA ASN A 164 -34.67 -4.97 43.49
C ASN A 164 -36.03 -5.66 43.38
N GLN A 165 -36.16 -6.89 43.87
CA GLN A 165 -37.45 -7.44 44.31
C GLN A 165 -37.26 -8.12 45.68
N PRO A 166 -38.14 -7.83 46.66
CA PRO A 166 -38.02 -8.30 48.05
C PRO A 166 -38.22 -9.80 48.20
#